data_AF-Q8IKE4-F1
#
_entry.id   AF-Q8IKE4-F1
#
_cell.length_a   1.000
_cell.length_b   1.000
_cell.length_c   1.000
_cell.angle_alpha   90.00
_cell.angle_beta   90.00
_cell.angle_gamma   90.00
#
_symmetry.space_group_name_H-M   'P 1'
#
loop_
_entity.id
_entity.type
_entity.pdbx_description
1 polymer ?
#
loop_
_entity_poly.entity_id
_entity_poly.type
_entity_poly.pdbx_seq_one_letter_code
_entity_poly.pdbx_strand_id
1 'polypeptide(L)'
;MTKRIIKNDITSKGIVRSSKSDVKSFKVEDKESDINNVQNKGQILTIQNIIENDNNVIDSTNDKKINKKLIIKNKKKNNTNMNTHEMRIITIPKQRRTSVIKNWLELIKPIVTHLKLEIRMNKDKIEVRTCKLTEDKNNLQKSSDYIKAYLLGFTLEDSLALLRIEDLYIESFQIQDVKILKGDHLSRCIGRICGSNGSTKYAIENATKTRIVIANDKIHILGSFNNIKMARHSICSLILGSTQGKIFNKLNILAKRMKERF
;
A
#
# COMPACT_ATOMS: atom_id res chain seq x y z
N MET A 1 23.44 -22.03 -49.61
CA MET A 1 24.40 -22.61 -48.62
C MET A 1 24.37 -21.68 -47.40
N THR A 2 24.05 -22.02 -46.16
CA THR A 2 23.84 -23.27 -45.42
C THR A 2 23.05 -22.91 -44.14
N LYS A 3 21.97 -23.63 -43.82
CA LYS A 3 21.20 -23.54 -42.56
C LYS A 3 21.96 -24.26 -41.43
N ARG A 4 21.80 -23.85 -40.17
CA ARG A 4 21.91 -24.76 -39.01
C ARG A 4 20.87 -24.41 -37.94
N ILE A 5 19.98 -25.37 -37.73
CA ILE A 5 19.02 -25.52 -36.61
C ILE A 5 19.62 -26.60 -35.71
N ILE A 6 19.59 -26.42 -34.39
CA ILE A 6 19.78 -27.52 -33.42
C ILE A 6 18.73 -27.34 -32.32
N LYS A 7 17.73 -28.22 -32.31
CA LYS A 7 16.94 -28.62 -31.13
C LYS A 7 17.63 -29.86 -30.55
N ASN A 8 17.71 -29.96 -29.22
CA ASN A 8 17.89 -31.22 -28.52
C ASN A 8 17.04 -31.21 -27.24
N ASP A 9 15.99 -32.02 -27.27
CA ASP A 9 15.26 -32.51 -26.10
C ASP A 9 16.05 -33.69 -25.52
N ILE A 10 16.34 -33.71 -24.21
CA ILE A 10 16.65 -34.94 -23.48
C ILE A 10 16.05 -34.85 -22.07
N THR A 11 15.02 -35.66 -21.86
CA THR A 11 14.47 -36.09 -20.58
C THR A 11 15.37 -37.17 -19.94
N SER A 12 15.77 -37.02 -18.67
CA SER A 12 16.27 -38.15 -17.88
C SER A 12 16.20 -37.90 -16.36
N LYS A 13 15.26 -38.61 -15.72
CA LYS A 13 15.39 -39.45 -14.51
C LYS A 13 16.33 -38.97 -13.37
N GLY A 14 15.69 -38.55 -12.27
CA GLY A 14 15.79 -39.09 -10.90
C GLY A 14 17.15 -39.30 -10.22
N ILE A 15 17.29 -38.73 -9.01
CA ILE A 15 17.93 -39.35 -7.84
C ILE A 15 17.38 -38.69 -6.56
N VAL A 16 16.93 -39.55 -5.64
CA VAL A 16 16.34 -39.28 -4.33
C VAL A 16 17.46 -39.17 -3.28
N ARG A 17 17.39 -38.19 -2.37
CA ARG A 17 18.01 -38.28 -1.03
C ARG A 17 17.08 -37.68 0.03
N SER A 18 16.65 -38.58 0.91
CA SER A 18 15.83 -38.36 2.10
C SER A 18 16.69 -37.96 3.31
N SER A 19 16.18 -37.05 4.14
CA SER A 19 16.52 -36.97 5.56
C SER A 19 15.24 -36.64 6.35
N LYS A 20 14.87 -37.57 7.23
CA LYS A 20 13.69 -37.59 8.11
C LYS A 20 13.87 -36.67 9.33
N SER A 21 12.80 -35.97 9.69
CA SER A 21 12.29 -35.72 11.06
C SER A 21 11.03 -34.84 10.93
N ASP A 22 10.01 -34.82 11.77
CA ASP A 22 9.38 -35.80 12.65
C ASP A 22 7.93 -35.31 12.87
N VAL A 23 6.97 -36.23 12.70
CA VAL A 23 5.72 -36.43 13.45
C VAL A 23 4.86 -35.19 13.85
N LYS A 24 3.70 -35.02 13.20
CA LYS A 24 2.36 -35.31 13.78
C LYS A 24 1.23 -34.96 12.79
N SER A 25 0.55 -36.01 12.35
CA SER A 25 -0.65 -36.04 11.52
C SER A 25 -1.91 -35.59 12.27
N PHE A 26 -2.79 -34.83 11.59
CA PHE A 26 -4.24 -34.96 11.76
C PHE A 26 -4.95 -34.63 10.45
N LYS A 27 -5.62 -35.65 9.89
CA LYS A 27 -6.52 -35.61 8.72
C LYS A 27 -7.88 -35.03 9.13
N VAL A 28 -8.52 -34.23 8.28
CA VAL A 28 -9.97 -34.20 7.97
C VAL A 28 -10.09 -33.40 6.65
N GLU A 29 -10.15 -34.06 5.49
CA GLU A 29 -11.36 -34.43 4.73
C GLU A 29 -12.17 -33.26 4.15
N ASP A 30 -12.14 -33.20 2.83
CA ASP A 30 -12.85 -32.30 1.94
C ASP A 30 -14.38 -32.48 2.00
N LYS A 31 -15.12 -31.37 2.06
CA LYS A 31 -16.52 -31.29 1.60
C LYS A 31 -16.78 -29.95 0.91
N GLU A 32 -16.73 -29.98 -0.42
CA GLU A 32 -17.39 -29.00 -1.29
C GLU A 32 -18.91 -29.24 -1.26
N SER A 33 -19.66 -28.32 -0.64
CA SER A 33 -21.11 -28.06 -0.80
C SER A 33 -21.45 -27.06 0.32
N ASP A 34 -21.69 -25.77 0.13
CA ASP A 34 -22.83 -25.22 -0.59
C ASP A 34 -22.52 -23.80 -1.10
N ILE A 35 -22.44 -23.69 -2.42
CA ILE A 35 -22.51 -22.44 -3.16
C ILE A 35 -24.01 -22.20 -3.40
N ASN A 36 -24.49 -20.98 -3.09
CA ASN A 36 -25.84 -20.42 -3.38
C ASN A 36 -26.83 -20.32 -2.20
N ASN A 37 -26.70 -19.28 -1.36
CA ASN A 37 -27.81 -18.38 -0.96
C ASN A 37 -27.44 -17.48 0.24
N VAL A 38 -26.67 -16.41 0.01
CA VAL A 38 -26.77 -15.21 0.84
C VAL A 38 -26.69 -13.99 -0.08
N GLN A 39 -27.87 -13.57 -0.54
CA GLN A 39 -28.05 -12.35 -1.31
C GLN A 39 -27.55 -11.13 -0.49
N ASN A 40 -26.43 -10.57 -0.93
CA ASN A 40 -26.08 -9.15 -0.88
C ASN A 40 -26.13 -8.41 0.48
N LYS A 41 -25.56 -8.98 1.56
CA LYS A 41 -24.93 -8.18 2.62
C LYS A 41 -23.45 -7.97 2.31
N GLY A 42 -23.19 -7.11 1.31
CA GLY A 42 -21.85 -6.88 0.77
C GLY A 42 -20.89 -6.23 1.78
N GLN A 43 -19.91 -7.02 2.23
CA GLN A 43 -18.54 -6.61 2.58
C GLN A 43 -18.42 -5.40 3.51
N ILE A 44 -18.93 -5.52 4.74
CA ILE A 44 -18.49 -4.69 5.86
C ILE A 44 -17.70 -5.61 6.79
N LEU A 45 -16.39 -5.41 6.89
CA LEU A 45 -15.54 -6.07 7.86
C LEU A 45 -15.36 -5.11 9.04
N THR A 46 -16.29 -5.16 9.99
CA THR A 46 -16.11 -4.50 11.29
C THR A 46 -15.41 -5.49 12.22
N ILE A 47 -14.57 -5.01 13.15
CA ILE A 47 -14.03 -5.84 14.24
C ILE A 47 -15.17 -6.58 14.97
N GLN A 48 -16.34 -5.95 15.06
CA GLN A 48 -17.58 -6.56 15.55
C GLN A 48 -17.97 -7.85 14.80
N ASN A 49 -17.84 -7.89 13.46
CA ASN A 49 -18.14 -9.08 12.66
C ASN A 49 -17.08 -10.18 12.79
N ILE A 50 -15.85 -9.83 13.16
CA ILE A 50 -14.79 -10.81 13.47
C ILE A 50 -15.05 -11.40 14.87
N ILE A 51 -15.38 -10.56 15.85
CA ILE A 51 -15.68 -10.97 17.23
C ILE A 51 -17.00 -11.76 17.34
N GLU A 52 -18.05 -11.38 16.60
CA GLU A 52 -19.33 -12.11 16.58
C GLU A 52 -19.21 -13.49 15.95
N ASN A 53 -18.27 -13.70 15.02
CA ASN A 53 -17.99 -15.04 14.48
C ASN A 53 -17.21 -15.93 15.48
N ASP A 54 -16.34 -15.35 16.31
CA ASP A 54 -15.60 -16.11 17.33
C ASP A 54 -16.46 -16.44 18.57
N ASN A 55 -17.45 -15.60 18.92
CA ASN A 55 -18.28 -15.80 20.12
C ASN A 55 -19.44 -16.80 19.91
N ASN A 56 -19.90 -17.02 18.68
CA ASN A 56 -21.02 -17.92 18.39
C ASN A 56 -20.71 -19.43 18.58
N VAL A 57 -19.47 -19.78 18.97
CA VAL A 57 -19.07 -21.17 19.24
C VAL A 57 -19.19 -21.53 20.74
N ILE A 58 -19.52 -20.58 21.63
CA ILE A 58 -19.46 -20.80 23.10
C ILE A 58 -20.84 -20.79 23.78
N ASP A 59 -21.92 -20.40 23.09
CA ASP A 59 -23.25 -20.30 23.71
C ASP A 59 -24.02 -21.62 23.74
N SER A 60 -23.65 -22.49 24.68
CA SER A 60 -24.53 -23.54 25.18
C SER A 60 -24.21 -23.84 26.65
N THR A 61 -24.72 -23.05 27.59
CA THR A 61 -25.15 -23.49 28.92
C THR A 61 -25.65 -22.33 29.80
N ASN A 62 -26.88 -22.50 30.27
CA ASN A 62 -27.38 -22.14 31.61
C ASN A 62 -27.75 -20.69 31.97
N ASP A 63 -29.08 -20.53 32.04
CA ASP A 63 -29.84 -20.12 33.24
C ASP A 63 -29.90 -18.63 33.68
N LYS A 64 -31.13 -18.11 33.50
CA LYS A 64 -31.99 -17.46 34.51
C LYS A 64 -31.49 -16.17 35.21
N LYS A 65 -32.19 -15.08 34.83
CA LYS A 65 -32.79 -14.00 35.66
C LYS A 65 -31.98 -13.46 36.85
N ILE A 66 -31.77 -12.14 36.87
CA ILE A 66 -32.32 -11.23 37.91
C ILE A 66 -32.03 -9.77 37.50
N ASN A 67 -33.10 -8.98 37.43
CA ASN A 67 -33.07 -7.52 37.31
C ASN A 67 -32.56 -6.90 38.61
N LYS A 68 -31.48 -6.11 38.56
CA LYS A 68 -31.12 -5.17 39.64
C LYS A 68 -30.71 -3.81 39.08
N LYS A 69 -31.60 -2.85 39.35
CA LYS A 69 -31.35 -1.46 39.73
C LYS A 69 -30.27 -0.69 38.96
N LEU A 70 -30.77 0.17 38.08
CA LEU A 70 -30.49 1.61 38.02
C LEU A 70 -29.53 2.12 39.11
N ILE A 71 -28.28 2.34 38.74
CA ILE A 71 -27.44 3.40 39.31
C ILE A 71 -26.80 4.12 38.14
N ILE A 72 -27.44 5.23 37.76
CA ILE A 72 -26.90 6.23 36.84
C ILE A 72 -25.75 6.91 37.59
N LYS A 73 -24.53 6.38 37.46
CA LYS A 73 -23.31 7.04 37.90
C LYS A 73 -22.88 8.01 36.81
N ASN A 74 -23.03 9.30 37.13
CA ASN A 74 -22.52 10.47 36.43
C ASN A 74 -21.23 10.19 35.64
N LYS A 75 -21.36 9.94 34.34
CA LYS A 75 -20.24 10.03 33.41
C LYS A 75 -20.05 11.52 33.16
N LYS A 76 -19.00 12.11 33.74
CA LYS A 76 -18.53 13.46 33.40
C LYS A 76 -18.53 13.57 31.87
N LYS A 77 -19.45 14.40 31.34
CA LYS A 77 -19.46 14.87 29.96
C LYS A 77 -18.19 15.68 29.75
N ASN A 78 -17.11 15.01 29.36
CA ASN A 78 -16.03 15.71 28.68
C ASN A 78 -16.52 15.93 27.25
N ASN A 79 -16.96 17.17 27.00
CA ASN A 79 -17.27 17.69 25.68
C ASN A 79 -16.02 17.60 24.79
N THR A 80 -15.89 16.50 24.05
CA THR A 80 -15.33 16.55 22.71
C THR A 80 -16.36 15.87 21.82
N ASN A 81 -17.13 16.66 21.06
CA ASN A 81 -17.90 16.15 19.94
C ASN A 81 -16.89 15.67 18.88
N MET A 82 -16.27 14.51 19.10
CA MET A 82 -15.52 13.81 18.06
C MET A 82 -16.58 13.28 17.11
N ASN A 83 -16.84 14.05 16.05
CA ASN A 83 -17.76 13.79 14.95
C ASN A 83 -17.93 12.28 14.73
N THR A 84 -19.05 11.73 15.21
CA THR A 84 -19.21 10.28 15.39
C THR A 84 -19.21 9.49 14.09
N HIS A 85 -19.24 10.16 12.93
CA HIS A 85 -19.29 9.54 11.61
C HIS A 85 -18.53 10.36 10.56
N GLU A 86 -17.25 10.67 10.78
CA GLU A 86 -16.42 11.20 9.69
C GLU A 86 -16.14 10.10 8.66
N MET A 87 -16.37 10.42 7.39
CA MET A 87 -16.11 9.52 6.28
C MET A 87 -15.24 10.18 5.22
N ARG A 88 -14.33 9.41 4.62
CA ARG A 88 -13.55 9.82 3.45
C ARG A 88 -13.80 8.85 2.32
N ILE A 89 -14.04 9.42 1.15
CA ILE A 89 -14.27 8.67 -0.09
C ILE A 89 -13.04 8.86 -0.98
N ILE A 90 -12.48 7.76 -1.46
CA ILE A 90 -11.29 7.74 -2.30
C ILE A 90 -11.66 7.05 -3.61
N THR A 91 -11.53 7.76 -4.72
CA THR A 91 -11.84 7.24 -6.06
C THR A 91 -10.67 6.41 -6.60
N ILE A 92 -10.96 5.21 -7.09
CA ILE A 92 -9.97 4.29 -7.66
C ILE A 92 -9.80 4.59 -9.16
N PRO A 93 -8.58 4.87 -9.66
CA PRO A 93 -8.33 4.94 -11.09
C PRO A 93 -8.57 3.59 -11.78
N LYS A 94 -9.18 3.60 -12.97
CA LYS A 94 -9.57 2.38 -13.71
C LYS A 94 -8.39 1.41 -13.88
N GLN A 95 -7.20 1.92 -14.18
CA GLN A 95 -5.99 1.13 -14.40
C GLN A 95 -5.44 0.43 -13.15
N ARG A 96 -5.86 0.84 -11.94
CA ARG A 96 -5.39 0.25 -10.67
C ARG A 96 -6.43 -0.64 -10.00
N ARG A 97 -7.67 -0.68 -10.50
CA ARG A 97 -8.77 -1.46 -9.91
C ARG A 97 -8.42 -2.95 -9.73
N THR A 98 -7.80 -3.57 -10.74
CA THR A 98 -7.39 -4.99 -10.67
C THR A 98 -6.37 -5.25 -9.56
N SER A 99 -5.43 -4.33 -9.35
CA SER A 99 -4.41 -4.43 -8.29
C SER A 99 -5.04 -4.34 -6.90
N VAL A 100 -5.96 -3.39 -6.71
CA VAL A 100 -6.68 -3.20 -5.44
C VAL A 100 -7.49 -4.45 -5.09
N ILE A 101 -8.20 -5.04 -6.06
CA ILE A 101 -8.99 -6.26 -5.83
C ILE A 101 -8.08 -7.43 -5.44
N LYS A 102 -6.93 -7.61 -6.11
CA LYS A 102 -6.00 -8.71 -5.84
C LYS A 102 -5.37 -8.61 -4.45
N ASN A 103 -4.96 -7.42 -4.02
CA ASN A 103 -4.26 -7.19 -2.75
C ASN A 103 -5.19 -6.60 -1.66
N TRP A 104 -6.51 -6.73 -1.82
CA TRP A 104 -7.50 -6.08 -0.96
C TRP A 104 -7.33 -6.45 0.52
N LEU A 105 -7.11 -7.74 0.81
CA LEU A 105 -6.96 -8.24 2.17
C LEU A 105 -5.74 -7.62 2.88
N GLU A 106 -4.61 -7.54 2.18
CA GLU A 106 -3.36 -6.99 2.72
C GLU A 106 -3.45 -5.47 2.94
N LEU A 107 -4.19 -4.77 2.06
CA LEU A 107 -4.42 -3.33 2.16
C LEU A 107 -5.34 -2.96 3.33
N ILE A 108 -6.39 -3.76 3.58
CA ILE A 108 -7.32 -3.50 4.69
C ILE A 108 -6.68 -3.79 6.05
N LYS A 109 -5.88 -4.85 6.15
CA LYS A 109 -5.32 -5.35 7.41
C LYS A 109 -4.76 -4.23 8.30
N PRO A 110 -3.79 -3.40 7.88
CA PRO A 110 -3.24 -2.36 8.75
C PRO A 110 -4.25 -1.26 9.12
N ILE A 111 -5.23 -0.98 8.25
CA ILE A 111 -6.25 0.05 8.50
C ILE A 111 -7.20 -0.40 9.61
N VAL A 112 -7.64 -1.65 9.57
CA VAL A 112 -8.58 -2.18 10.58
C VAL A 112 -7.84 -2.49 11.88
N THR A 113 -6.66 -3.11 11.83
CA THR A 113 -5.95 -3.55 13.05
C THR A 113 -5.30 -2.41 13.81
N HIS A 114 -4.65 -1.47 13.13
CA HIS A 114 -3.88 -0.42 13.80
C HIS A 114 -4.67 0.89 13.94
N LEU A 115 -5.39 1.30 12.89
CA LEU A 115 -6.12 2.57 12.91
C LEU A 115 -7.54 2.45 13.48
N LYS A 116 -8.06 1.21 13.62
CA LYS A 116 -9.43 0.91 14.06
C LYS A 116 -10.46 1.70 13.26
N LEU A 117 -10.39 1.60 11.94
CA LEU A 117 -11.33 2.23 11.01
C LEU A 117 -12.17 1.18 10.28
N GLU A 118 -13.39 1.56 9.91
CA GLU A 118 -14.22 0.77 9.02
C GLU A 118 -13.91 1.12 7.57
N ILE A 119 -13.77 0.12 6.71
CA ILE A 119 -13.49 0.31 5.30
C ILE A 119 -14.44 -0.54 4.46
N ARG A 120 -14.98 0.08 3.40
CA ARG A 120 -15.86 -0.55 2.43
C ARG A 120 -15.37 -0.23 1.03
N MET A 121 -15.38 -1.23 0.16
CA MET A 121 -15.12 -1.03 -1.27
C MET A 121 -16.42 -1.11 -2.07
N ASN A 122 -16.73 -0.03 -2.77
CA ASN A 122 -17.65 -0.02 -3.90
C ASN A 122 -16.83 -0.18 -5.20
N LYS A 123 -17.48 -0.49 -6.33
CA LYS A 123 -16.79 -0.84 -7.60
C LYS A 123 -15.64 0.11 -7.98
N ASP A 124 -15.82 1.41 -7.78
CA ASP A 124 -14.86 2.45 -8.16
C ASP A 124 -14.45 3.38 -6.99
N LYS A 125 -14.96 3.13 -5.78
CA LYS A 125 -14.78 4.02 -4.62
C LYS A 125 -14.47 3.22 -3.36
N ILE A 126 -13.51 3.68 -2.59
CA ILE A 126 -13.20 3.15 -1.26
C ILE A 126 -13.73 4.15 -0.24
N GLU A 127 -14.57 3.69 0.66
CA GLU A 127 -15.16 4.46 1.74
C GLU A 127 -14.47 4.07 3.04
N VAL A 128 -13.84 5.03 3.70
CA VAL A 128 -13.24 4.85 5.04
C VAL A 128 -14.06 5.65 6.04
N ARG A 129 -14.44 5.04 7.15
CA ARG A 129 -15.29 5.62 8.18
C ARG A 129 -14.66 5.45 9.56
N THR A 130 -14.81 6.46 10.42
CA THR A 130 -14.47 6.35 11.85
C THR A 130 -15.50 5.51 12.59
N CYS A 131 -15.05 4.70 13.54
CA CYS A 131 -15.91 3.92 14.42
C CYS A 131 -15.72 4.38 15.87
N LYS A 132 -16.55 3.85 16.79
CA LYS A 132 -16.46 4.20 18.23
C LYS A 132 -15.13 3.80 18.86
N LEU A 133 -14.39 2.88 18.24
CA LEU A 133 -13.09 2.39 18.71
C LEU A 133 -11.91 3.23 18.19
N THR A 134 -12.15 4.14 17.25
CA THR A 134 -11.09 5.01 16.71
C THR A 134 -10.67 6.01 17.78
N GLU A 135 -9.41 5.94 18.20
CA GLU A 135 -8.84 6.83 19.23
C GLU A 135 -8.60 8.24 18.67
N ASP A 136 -7.94 8.32 17.52
CA ASP A 136 -7.51 9.59 16.92
C ASP A 136 -8.24 9.93 15.62
N LYS A 137 -8.68 11.19 15.50
CA LYS A 137 -9.25 11.74 14.26
C LYS A 137 -8.25 11.74 13.09
N ASN A 138 -6.95 11.86 13.39
CA ASN A 138 -5.87 11.87 12.40
C ASN A 138 -5.73 10.53 11.67
N ASN A 139 -6.21 9.43 12.26
CA ASN A 139 -6.16 8.10 11.64
C ASN A 139 -6.95 8.05 10.32
N LEU A 140 -8.04 8.79 10.22
CA LEU A 140 -8.80 8.89 8.97
C LEU A 140 -7.99 9.58 7.86
N GLN A 141 -7.07 10.49 8.21
CA GLN A 141 -6.20 11.15 7.24
C GLN A 141 -5.07 10.23 6.82
N LYS A 142 -4.39 9.59 7.80
CA LYS A 142 -3.33 8.61 7.56
C LYS A 142 -3.80 7.45 6.67
N SER A 143 -4.99 6.91 6.91
CA SER A 143 -5.59 5.86 6.05
C SER A 143 -5.88 6.36 4.64
N SER A 144 -6.39 7.58 4.49
CA SER A 144 -6.61 8.20 3.19
C SER A 144 -5.31 8.30 2.40
N ASP A 145 -4.25 8.78 3.02
CA ASP A 145 -2.97 9.00 2.34
C ASP A 145 -2.25 7.68 2.03
N TYR A 146 -2.37 6.69 2.91
CA TYR A 146 -1.95 5.31 2.65
C TYR A 146 -2.62 4.71 1.41
N ILE A 147 -3.96 4.78 1.32
CA ILE A 147 -4.70 4.27 0.16
C ILE A 147 -4.35 5.06 -1.10
N LYS A 148 -4.27 6.39 -1.01
CA LYS A 148 -3.87 7.25 -2.14
C LYS A 148 -2.48 6.89 -2.65
N ALA A 149 -1.51 6.63 -1.78
CA ALA A 149 -0.16 6.21 -2.19
C ALA A 149 -0.20 4.92 -3.03
N TYR A 150 -0.96 3.92 -2.56
CA TYR A 150 -1.14 2.68 -3.29
C TYR A 150 -1.82 2.92 -4.65
N LEU A 151 -2.83 3.77 -4.71
CA LEU A 151 -3.52 4.14 -5.96
C LEU A 151 -2.61 4.89 -6.94
N LEU A 152 -1.68 5.71 -6.46
CA LEU A 152 -0.74 6.44 -7.32
C LEU A 152 0.28 5.52 -8.01
N GLY A 153 0.61 4.37 -7.42
CA GLY A 153 1.58 3.44 -8.00
C GLY A 153 2.56 2.80 -7.03
N PHE A 154 2.62 3.27 -5.78
CA PHE A 154 3.57 2.76 -4.80
C PHE A 154 3.28 1.31 -4.43
N THR A 155 4.32 0.61 -3.98
CA THR A 155 4.17 -0.76 -3.45
C THR A 155 3.40 -0.73 -2.14
N LEU A 156 2.85 -1.88 -1.73
CA LEU A 156 2.15 -1.99 -0.45
C LEU A 156 3.08 -1.69 0.72
N GLU A 157 4.32 -2.17 0.64
CA GLU A 157 5.37 -1.97 1.64
C GLU A 157 5.75 -0.50 1.80
N ASP A 158 5.97 0.21 0.69
CA ASP A 158 6.30 1.64 0.69
C ASP A 158 5.11 2.47 1.20
N SER A 159 3.89 2.09 0.83
CA SER A 159 2.69 2.76 1.33
C SER A 159 2.57 2.58 2.84
N LEU A 160 2.85 1.38 3.36
CA LEU A 160 2.78 1.08 4.80
C LEU A 160 3.75 1.94 5.62
N ALA A 161 4.84 2.43 5.01
CA ALA A 161 5.75 3.38 5.66
C ALA A 161 5.05 4.69 6.06
N LEU A 162 4.05 5.16 5.30
CA LEU A 162 3.26 6.37 5.64
C LEU A 162 2.44 6.19 6.93
N LEU A 163 2.04 4.96 7.24
CA LEU A 163 1.33 4.69 8.49
C LEU A 163 2.28 4.65 9.70
N ARG A 164 3.54 4.32 9.47
CA ARG A 164 4.56 4.17 10.52
C ARG A 164 5.29 5.47 10.85
N ILE A 165 5.59 6.28 9.84
CA ILE A 165 6.43 7.48 9.96
C ILE A 165 5.59 8.70 9.56
N GLU A 166 5.46 9.67 10.46
CA GLU A 166 4.61 10.85 10.24
C GLU A 166 5.22 11.88 9.29
N ASP A 167 6.56 11.96 9.21
CA ASP A 167 7.29 12.95 8.40
C ASP A 167 7.61 12.45 6.97
N LEU A 168 6.67 11.67 6.42
CA LEU A 168 6.76 11.11 5.07
C LEU A 168 5.65 11.69 4.20
N TYR A 169 6.04 12.35 3.12
CA TYR A 169 5.13 13.05 2.22
C TYR A 169 5.14 12.42 0.83
N ILE A 170 4.11 12.75 0.03
CA ILE A 170 4.03 12.41 -1.38
C ILE A 170 3.97 13.70 -2.18
N GLU A 171 4.94 13.91 -3.06
CA GLU A 171 4.95 15.02 -4.01
C GLU A 171 4.67 14.48 -5.42
N SER A 172 3.75 15.11 -6.15
CA SER A 172 3.39 14.75 -7.51
C SER A 172 3.64 15.95 -8.42
N PHE A 173 4.34 15.74 -9.53
CA PHE A 173 4.61 16.79 -10.51
C PHE A 173 4.51 16.23 -11.93
N GLN A 174 4.23 17.10 -12.91
CA GLN A 174 4.25 16.74 -14.32
C GLN A 174 5.57 17.14 -14.97
N ILE A 175 6.03 16.41 -15.98
CA ILE A 175 7.22 16.77 -16.74
C ILE A 175 6.96 18.09 -17.50
N GLN A 176 5.71 18.27 -17.98
CA GLN A 176 5.26 19.49 -18.65
C GLN A 176 5.41 20.77 -17.81
N ASP A 177 5.30 20.67 -16.48
CA ASP A 177 5.45 21.83 -15.57
C ASP A 177 6.88 22.39 -15.56
N VAL A 178 7.87 21.56 -15.91
CA VAL A 178 9.29 21.94 -15.96
C VAL A 178 9.68 22.39 -17.36
N LYS A 179 9.26 21.63 -18.37
CA LYS A 179 9.57 21.89 -19.77
C LYS A 179 8.44 21.37 -20.65
N ILE A 180 7.92 22.24 -21.53
CA ILE A 180 6.90 21.87 -22.51
C ILE A 180 7.55 20.95 -23.55
N LEU A 181 7.22 19.66 -23.50
CA LEU A 181 7.72 18.61 -24.40
C LEU A 181 6.54 17.92 -25.09
N LYS A 182 6.70 17.57 -26.37
CA LYS A 182 5.68 16.87 -27.16
C LYS A 182 6.29 15.65 -27.86
N GLY A 183 5.47 14.62 -28.04
CA GLY A 183 5.80 13.41 -28.83
C GLY A 183 7.09 12.72 -28.37
N ASP A 184 7.99 12.47 -29.32
CA ASP A 184 9.25 11.75 -29.13
C ASP A 184 10.16 12.39 -28.08
N HIS A 185 10.09 13.71 -27.91
CA HIS A 185 10.90 14.40 -26.90
C HIS A 185 10.45 14.05 -25.48
N LEU A 186 9.14 13.85 -25.25
CA LEU A 186 8.61 13.40 -23.96
C LEU A 186 9.05 11.96 -23.68
N SER A 187 8.91 11.07 -24.66
CA SER A 187 9.33 9.66 -24.56
C SER A 187 10.84 9.54 -24.27
N ARG A 188 11.67 10.32 -24.98
CA ARG A 188 13.12 10.38 -24.75
C ARG A 188 13.46 10.92 -23.37
N CYS A 189 12.71 11.91 -22.87
CA CYS A 189 12.89 12.46 -21.53
C CYS A 189 12.57 11.40 -20.45
N ILE A 190 11.45 10.70 -20.58
CA ILE A 190 11.08 9.58 -19.69
C ILE A 190 12.17 8.50 -19.71
N GLY A 191 12.70 8.16 -20.90
CA GLY A 191 13.82 7.24 -21.06
C GLY A 191 15.10 7.66 -20.33
N ARG A 192 15.40 8.98 -20.28
CA ARG A 192 16.53 9.53 -19.51
C ARG A 192 16.33 9.45 -18.00
N ILE A 193 15.10 9.67 -17.52
CA ILE A 193 14.74 9.60 -16.10
C ILE A 193 14.81 8.16 -15.59
N CYS A 194 14.28 7.21 -16.36
CA CYS A 194 14.37 5.79 -16.05
C CYS A 194 15.82 5.29 -16.14
N GLY A 195 16.52 5.60 -17.24
CA GLY A 195 17.80 4.97 -17.58
C GLY A 195 17.62 3.52 -18.06
N SER A 196 18.73 2.84 -18.36
CA SER A 196 18.73 1.42 -18.72
C SER A 196 18.14 0.58 -17.58
N ASN A 197 17.04 -0.13 -17.82
CA ASN A 197 16.33 -0.96 -16.82
C ASN A 197 15.98 -0.22 -15.52
N GLY A 198 15.74 1.09 -15.55
CA GLY A 198 15.46 1.85 -14.33
C GLY A 198 16.70 2.19 -13.51
N SER A 199 17.91 2.01 -14.04
CA SER A 199 19.18 2.24 -13.34
C SER A 199 19.30 3.67 -12.77
N THR A 200 18.88 4.67 -13.55
CA THR A 200 18.94 6.08 -13.13
C THR A 200 17.91 6.38 -12.05
N LYS A 201 16.69 5.89 -12.22
CA LYS A 201 15.65 5.96 -11.19
C LYS A 201 16.14 5.35 -9.87
N TYR A 202 16.64 4.11 -9.91
CA TYR A 202 17.10 3.38 -8.73
C TYR A 202 18.29 4.06 -8.04
N ALA A 203 19.22 4.63 -8.81
CA ALA A 203 20.33 5.40 -8.26
C ALA A 203 19.85 6.66 -7.52
N ILE A 204 18.84 7.38 -8.05
CA ILE A 204 18.26 8.55 -7.38
C ILE A 204 17.52 8.13 -6.11
N GLU A 205 16.71 7.07 -6.16
CA GLU A 205 15.98 6.53 -5.02
C GLU A 205 16.94 6.19 -3.87
N ASN A 206 18.01 5.45 -4.15
CA ASN A 206 18.98 5.03 -3.15
C ASN A 206 19.80 6.20 -2.58
N ALA A 207 20.21 7.14 -3.44
CA ALA A 207 20.99 8.30 -2.99
C ALA A 207 20.18 9.23 -2.09
N THR A 208 18.88 9.40 -2.37
CA THR A 208 17.99 10.31 -1.63
C THR A 208 17.16 9.63 -0.56
N LYS A 209 17.16 8.29 -0.47
CA LYS A 209 16.25 7.50 0.37
C LYS A 209 14.78 7.84 0.10
N THR A 210 14.42 7.89 -1.18
CA THR A 210 13.04 8.14 -1.64
C THR A 210 12.53 6.96 -2.47
N ARG A 211 11.22 6.92 -2.68
CA ARG A 211 10.57 6.03 -3.65
C ARG A 211 9.96 6.86 -4.76
N ILE A 212 10.16 6.46 -6.01
CA ILE A 212 9.72 7.19 -7.18
C ILE A 212 8.82 6.29 -8.01
N VAL A 213 7.69 6.83 -8.43
CA VAL A 213 6.79 6.20 -9.41
C VAL A 213 6.74 7.11 -10.62
N ILE A 214 6.95 6.52 -11.80
CA ILE A 214 6.91 7.23 -13.08
C ILE A 214 5.66 6.73 -13.82
N ALA A 215 4.71 7.62 -14.07
CA ALA A 215 3.42 7.34 -14.70
C ALA A 215 3.23 8.25 -15.92
N ASN A 216 3.77 7.83 -17.06
CA ASN A 216 3.82 8.62 -18.31
C ASN A 216 4.47 9.99 -18.08
N ASP A 217 3.65 11.05 -17.99
CA ASP A 217 4.06 12.42 -17.75
C ASP A 217 4.07 12.81 -16.26
N LYS A 218 3.37 12.04 -15.41
CA LYS A 218 3.31 12.28 -13.96
C LYS A 218 4.39 11.52 -13.24
N ILE A 219 5.08 12.19 -12.33
CA ILE A 219 6.09 11.57 -11.47
C ILE A 219 5.66 11.80 -10.03
N HIS A 220 5.63 10.72 -9.25
CA HIS A 220 5.30 10.74 -7.83
C HIS A 220 6.55 10.38 -7.03
N ILE A 221 6.87 11.17 -6.01
CA ILE A 221 8.00 10.94 -5.10
C ILE A 221 7.45 10.80 -3.69
N LEU A 222 7.86 9.75 -2.99
CA LEU A 222 7.56 9.50 -1.59
C LEU A 222 8.85 9.59 -0.77
N GLY A 223 8.82 10.35 0.32
CA GLY A 223 10.02 10.61 1.13
C GLY A 223 9.83 11.72 2.17
N SER A 224 10.89 12.00 2.95
CA SER A 224 10.93 13.18 3.81
C SER A 224 11.06 14.45 2.96
N PHE A 225 10.57 15.58 3.46
CA PHE A 225 10.50 16.84 2.70
C PHE A 225 11.86 17.25 2.06
N ASN A 226 12.94 17.19 2.83
CA ASN A 226 14.29 17.53 2.34
C ASN A 226 14.77 16.57 1.23
N ASN A 227 14.47 15.28 1.39
CA ASN A 227 14.87 14.24 0.45
C ASN A 227 14.09 14.34 -0.86
N ILE A 228 12.79 14.60 -0.77
CA ILE A 228 11.94 14.86 -1.93
C ILE A 228 12.47 16.07 -2.70
N LYS A 229 12.78 17.18 -2.01
CA LYS A 229 13.34 18.39 -2.66
C LYS A 229 14.63 18.07 -3.45
N MET A 230 15.50 17.22 -2.91
CA MET A 230 16.73 16.78 -3.58
C MET A 230 16.45 15.86 -4.78
N ALA A 231 15.52 14.91 -4.63
CA ALA A 231 15.10 14.00 -5.70
C ALA A 231 14.44 14.76 -6.85
N ARG A 232 13.49 15.66 -6.53
CA ARG A 232 12.84 16.55 -7.50
C ARG A 232 13.85 17.37 -8.27
N HIS A 233 14.79 18.02 -7.58
CA HIS A 233 15.82 18.82 -8.25
C HIS A 233 16.67 17.98 -9.23
N SER A 234 17.01 16.75 -8.86
CA SER A 234 17.74 15.83 -9.72
C SER A 234 16.94 15.42 -10.95
N ILE A 235 15.63 15.12 -10.79
CA ILE A 235 14.75 14.77 -11.90
C ILE A 235 14.51 15.98 -12.82
N CYS A 236 14.26 17.17 -12.27
CA CYS A 236 14.15 18.40 -13.06
C CYS A 236 15.43 18.66 -13.87
N SER A 237 16.61 18.38 -13.30
CA SER A 237 17.89 18.52 -14.01
C SER A 237 18.00 17.55 -15.19
N LEU A 238 17.49 16.32 -15.06
CA LEU A 238 17.39 15.35 -16.17
C LEU A 238 16.43 15.83 -17.26
N ILE A 239 15.28 16.39 -16.86
CA ILE A 239 14.27 16.92 -17.78
C ILE A 239 14.85 18.09 -18.60
N LEU A 240 15.61 18.97 -17.95
CA LEU A 240 16.30 20.09 -18.62
C LEU A 240 17.44 19.64 -19.55
N GLY A 241 17.86 18.37 -19.46
CA GLY A 241 18.84 17.76 -20.36
C GLY A 241 20.25 17.60 -19.79
N SER A 242 20.43 17.73 -18.47
CA SER A 242 21.72 17.43 -17.82
C SER A 242 22.13 15.98 -18.03
N THR A 243 23.43 15.72 -18.16
CA THR A 243 23.96 14.36 -18.27
C THR A 243 23.78 13.59 -16.95
N GLN A 244 23.52 12.28 -17.03
CA GLN A 244 23.31 11.42 -15.85
C GLN A 244 24.54 11.43 -14.92
N GLY A 245 25.76 11.40 -15.48
CA GLY A 245 27.00 11.45 -14.71
C GLY A 245 27.13 12.71 -13.84
N LYS A 246 26.76 13.89 -14.36
CA LYS A 246 26.77 15.14 -13.58
C LYS A 246 25.83 15.07 -12.37
N ILE A 247 24.67 14.45 -12.54
CA ILE A 247 23.66 14.31 -11.49
C ILE A 247 24.09 13.28 -10.44
N PHE A 248 24.64 12.14 -10.86
CA PHE A 248 25.15 11.14 -9.91
C PHE A 248 26.29 11.70 -9.07
N ASN A 249 27.21 12.47 -9.65
CA ASN A 249 28.26 13.13 -8.89
C ASN A 249 27.68 14.10 -7.85
N LYS A 250 26.70 14.91 -8.23
CA LYS A 250 26.01 15.82 -7.31
C LYS A 250 25.29 15.06 -6.18
N LEU A 251 24.57 14.00 -6.51
CA LEU A 251 23.86 13.16 -5.55
C LEU A 251 24.83 12.45 -4.58
N ASN A 252 25.95 11.93 -5.08
CA ASN A 252 26.96 11.28 -4.25
C ASN A 252 27.61 12.25 -3.26
N ILE A 253 27.94 13.47 -3.70
CA ILE A 253 28.49 14.51 -2.79
C ILE A 253 27.45 14.85 -1.70
N LEU A 254 26.18 15.01 -2.08
CA LEU A 254 25.12 15.33 -1.13
C LEU A 254 24.82 14.15 -0.18
N ALA A 255 24.82 12.92 -0.68
CA ALA A 255 24.62 11.72 0.12
C ALA A 255 25.77 11.51 1.12
N LYS A 256 27.02 11.79 0.74
CA LYS A 256 28.17 11.80 1.67
C LYS A 256 27.98 12.82 2.78
N ARG A 257 27.63 14.07 2.44
CA ARG A 257 27.34 15.12 3.43
C ARG A 257 26.18 14.79 4.35
N MET A 258 25.16 14.09 3.85
CA MET A 258 24.03 13.65 4.68
C MET A 258 24.43 12.53 5.64
N LYS A 259 25.36 11.66 5.26
CA LYS A 259 25.91 10.61 6.13
C LYS A 259 26.83 11.19 7.20
N GLU A 260 27.60 12.24 6.90
CA GLU A 260 28.53 12.90 7.84
C GLU A 260 27.83 13.74 8.93
N ARG A 261 26.54 14.04 8.78
CA ARG A 261 25.79 14.85 9.77
C ARG A 261 25.45 14.10 11.06
N PHE A 262 25.71 12.80 11.11
CA PHE A 262 25.47 11.91 12.24
C PHE A 262 26.67 10.98 12.40
#